data_AF-A0A965V627-F1
#
_entry.id   AF-A0A965V627-F1
#
_cell.length_a   1.000
_cell.length_b   1.000
_cell.length_c   1.000
_cell.angle_alpha   90.00
_cell.angle_beta   90.00
_cell.angle_gamma   90.00
#
_symmetry.space_group_name_H-M   'P 1'
#
loop_
_entity.id
_entity.type
_entity.pdbx_description
1 polymer ?
#
loop_
_entity_poly.entity_id
_entity_poly.type
_entity_poly.pdbx_seq_one_letter_code
_entity_poly.pdbx_strand_id
1 'polypeptide(L)' 'MNKDGLRDIVVGNQEAPGVVFFNQGGKTPTFNTVTWGDGKGSVYGLAVGDLDGDGWPDIAGARSEAQNGIWFSGAIKKP' A
#
# COMPACT_ATOMS: atom_id res chain seq x y z
N MET A 1 -0.38 -2.67 -5.07
CA MET A 1 0.40 -3.93 -5.26
C MET A 1 0.77 -4.07 -6.73
N ASN A 2 1.81 -4.83 -7.10
CA ASN A 2 2.42 -4.69 -8.43
C ASN A 2 1.96 -5.71 -9.51
N LYS A 3 1.07 -6.65 -9.17
CA LYS A 3 0.50 -7.66 -10.08
C LYS A 3 1.53 -8.60 -10.73
N ASP A 4 2.70 -8.79 -10.11
CA ASP A 4 3.73 -9.72 -10.61
C ASP A 4 3.44 -11.21 -10.29
N GLY A 5 2.32 -11.49 -9.61
CA GLY A 5 1.92 -12.82 -9.18
C GLY A 5 2.52 -13.25 -7.84
N LEU A 6 3.33 -12.41 -7.21
CA LEU A 6 3.86 -12.60 -5.86
C LEU A 6 2.97 -11.90 -4.82
N ARG A 7 3.04 -12.39 -3.58
CA ARG A 7 2.32 -11.78 -2.46
C ARG A 7 3.15 -10.64 -1.89
N ASP A 8 2.64 -9.42 -2.03
CA ASP A 8 3.15 -8.21 -1.39
C ASP A 8 2.60 -8.06 0.04
N ILE A 9 3.19 -7.15 0.82
CA ILE A 9 2.75 -6.82 2.19
C ILE A 9 2.41 -5.33 2.26
N VAL A 10 1.28 -4.99 2.87
CA VAL A 10 0.90 -3.61 3.19
C VAL A 10 0.87 -3.45 4.70
N VAL A 11 1.57 -2.43 5.20
CA VAL A 11 1.64 -2.10 6.63
C VAL A 11 1.16 -0.68 6.84
N GLY A 12 0.27 -0.52 7.81
CA GLY A 12 -0.12 0.76 8.38
C GLY A 12 0.69 1.01 9.65
N ASN A 13 1.11 2.25 9.87
CA ASN A 13 1.93 2.63 11.01
C ASN A 13 1.20 3.63 11.94
N GLN A 14 1.77 3.82 13.13
CA GLN A 14 1.41 4.88 14.07
C GLN A 14 2.32 6.09 13.85
N GLU A 15 1.74 7.25 13.61
CA GLU A 15 2.44 8.54 13.41
C GLU A 15 3.62 8.48 12.41
N ALA A 16 3.45 7.65 11.37
CA ALA A 16 4.41 7.49 10.29
C ALA A 16 3.69 7.03 9.01
N PRO A 17 4.26 7.29 7.81
CA PRO A 17 3.69 6.77 6.56
C PRO A 17 3.57 5.25 6.61
N GLY A 18 2.53 4.72 5.98
CA GLY A 18 2.45 3.28 5.76
C GLY A 18 3.51 2.83 4.76
N VAL A 19 3.77 1.52 4.72
CA VAL A 19 4.78 0.93 3.82
C VAL A 19 4.18 -0.24 3.06
N VAL A 20 4.43 -0.28 1.76
CA VAL A 20 4.26 -1.48 0.94
C VAL A 20 5.61 -2.15 0.76
N PHE A 21 5.67 -3.45 1.01
CA PHE A 21 6.83 -4.30 0.73
C PHE A 21 6.50 -5.15 -0.49
N PHE A 22 7.13 -4.82 -1.63
CA PHE A 22 7.01 -5.55 -2.88
C PHE A 22 7.92 -6.75 -2.88
N ASN A 23 7.33 -7.94 -2.96
CA ASN A 23 8.07 -9.20 -2.93
C ASN A 23 8.87 -9.38 -4.23
N GLN A 24 10.15 -9.70 -4.12
CA GLN A 24 11.03 -9.94 -5.28
C GLN A 24 11.18 -11.43 -5.63
N GLY A 25 10.49 -12.31 -4.91
CA GLY A 25 10.47 -13.75 -5.13
C GLY A 25 11.69 -14.48 -4.58
N GLY A 26 11.85 -15.74 -4.98
CA GLY A 26 12.94 -16.61 -4.54
C GLY A 26 12.61 -17.49 -3.33
N LYS A 27 13.53 -18.40 -2.99
CA LYS A 27 13.37 -19.33 -1.85
C LYS A 27 13.39 -18.61 -0.50
N THR A 28 14.15 -17.53 -0.42
CA THR A 28 14.19 -16.59 0.70
C THR A 28 13.78 -15.23 0.13
N PRO A 29 12.51 -14.81 0.30
CA PRO A 29 12.01 -13.59 -0.30
C PRO A 29 12.79 -12.35 0.17
N THR A 30 13.11 -11.46 -0.78
CA THR A 30 13.53 -10.08 -0.48
C THR A 30 12.42 -9.11 -0.86
N PHE A 31 12.50 -7.88 -0.34
CA PHE A 31 11.44 -6.89 -0.51
C PHE A 31 11.99 -5.51 -0.88
N ASN A 32 11.39 -4.88 -1.88
CA ASN A 32 11.55 -3.44 -2.14
C ASN A 32 10.44 -2.68 -1.43
N THR A 33 10.71 -1.49 -0.89
CA THR A 33 9.72 -0.73 -0.13
C THR A 33 9.28 0.55 -0.81
N VAL A 34 8.00 0.88 -0.67
CA VAL A 34 7.43 2.17 -1.07
C VAL A 34 6.52 2.66 0.06
N THR A 35 6.63 3.94 0.40
CA THR A 35 5.78 4.57 1.41
C THR A 35 4.46 5.06 0.80
N TRP A 36 3.41 5.09 1.61
CA TRP A 36 2.12 5.66 1.26
C TRP A 36 1.53 6.44 2.44
N GLY A 37 0.61 7.36 2.17
CA GLY A 37 0.09 8.26 3.19
C GLY A 37 0.99 9.45 3.50
N ASP A 38 0.44 10.40 4.24
CA ASP A 38 1.10 11.62 4.71
C ASP A 38 1.77 11.45 6.09
N GLY A 39 1.68 10.25 6.65
CA GLY A 39 2.25 9.90 7.96
C GLY A 39 1.58 10.55 9.16
N LYS A 40 0.38 11.13 8.99
CA LYS A 40 -0.39 11.70 10.10
C LYS A 40 -1.35 10.68 10.68
N GLY A 41 -1.46 10.68 12.01
CA GLY A 41 -2.37 9.81 12.73
C GLY A 41 -1.90 8.36 12.73
N SER A 42 -2.80 7.47 13.13
CA SER A 42 -2.51 6.05 13.31
C SER A 42 -3.47 5.17 12.51
N VAL A 43 -2.95 4.23 11.74
CA VAL A 43 -3.76 3.29 10.94
C VAL A 43 -4.18 2.09 11.78
N TYR A 44 -5.48 1.89 11.97
CA TYR A 44 -6.04 0.75 12.72
C TYR A 44 -6.74 -0.29 11.86
N GLY A 45 -7.20 0.12 10.68
CA GLY A 45 -7.88 -0.75 9.73
C GLY A 45 -7.31 -0.57 8.34
N LEU A 46 -7.15 -1.67 7.62
CA LEU A 46 -6.68 -1.70 6.25
C LEU A 46 -7.58 -2.60 5.41
N ALA A 47 -7.87 -2.13 4.21
CA ALA A 47 -8.43 -2.94 3.14
C ALA A 47 -7.67 -2.66 1.84
N VAL A 48 -7.64 -3.66 0.96
CA VAL A 48 -6.96 -3.57 -0.32
C VAL A 48 -7.87 -4.15 -1.40
N GLY A 49 -8.01 -3.43 -2.52
CA GLY A 49 -8.88 -3.79 -3.62
C GLY A 49 -8.72 -2.81 -4.78
N ASP A 50 -9.24 -3.15 -5.95
CA ASP A 50 -9.36 -2.22 -7.07
C ASP A 50 -10.58 -1.31 -6.82
N LEU A 51 -10.34 -0.10 -6.33
CA LEU A 51 -11.38 0.80 -5.82
C LEU A 51 -11.79 1.86 -6.84
N ASP A 52 -10.91 2.21 -7.78
CA ASP A 52 -11.22 3.13 -8.88
C ASP A 52 -11.49 2.45 -10.23
N GLY A 53 -11.31 1.12 -10.32
CA GLY A 53 -11.61 0.32 -11.50
C GLY A 53 -10.49 0.34 -12.56
N ASP A 54 -9.28 0.77 -12.22
CA ASP A 54 -8.14 0.80 -13.14
C ASP A 54 -7.43 -0.57 -13.28
N GLY A 55 -7.88 -1.56 -12.49
CA GLY A 55 -7.33 -2.90 -12.48
C GLY A 55 -6.07 -3.06 -11.61
N TRP A 56 -5.67 -2.04 -10.85
CA TRP A 56 -4.57 -2.08 -9.89
C TRP A 56 -5.09 -2.05 -8.44
N PRO A 57 -4.46 -2.77 -7.51
CA PRO A 57 -4.92 -2.77 -6.12
C PRO A 57 -4.53 -1.52 -5.33
N ASP A 58 -5.54 -0.80 -4.85
CA ASP A 58 -5.49 0.39 -4.01
C ASP A 58 -5.54 0.08 -2.53
N ILE A 59 -5.24 1.07 -1.70
CA ILE A 59 -5.24 0.94 -0.23
C ILE A 59 -6.33 1.84 0.34
N ALA A 60 -7.19 1.28 1.21
CA ALA A 60 -8.08 2.04 2.08
C ALA A 60 -7.62 1.91 3.54
N GLY A 61 -7.50 3.03 4.24
CA GLY A 61 -7.01 3.10 5.62
C GLY A 61 -7.99 3.79 6.55
N ALA A 62 -8.36 3.11 7.63
CA ALA A 62 -9.08 3.68 8.76
C ALA A 62 -8.06 4.23 9.76
N ARG A 63 -8.11 5.54 10.00
CA ARG A 63 -7.15 6.28 10.80
C ARG A 63 -7.80 6.90 12.03
N SER A 64 -7.07 6.93 13.15
CA SER A 64 -7.32 7.91 14.19
C SER A 64 -6.43 9.13 13.98
N GLU A 65 -6.85 10.28 14.50
CA GLU A 65 -6.08 11.52 14.62
C GLU A 65 -5.70 12.17 13.27
N ALA A 66 -6.21 11.58 12.19
CA ALA A 66 -6.24 12.08 10.82
C ALA A 66 -7.52 11.58 10.14
N GLN A 67 -7.89 12.19 9.01
CA GLN A 67 -9.03 11.73 8.22
C GLN A 67 -8.79 10.30 7.69
N ASN A 68 -9.82 9.47 7.54
CA ASN A 68 -9.67 8.22 6.77
C ASN A 68 -9.21 8.52 5.34
N GLY A 69 -8.54 7.57 4.69
CA GLY A 69 -7.94 7.81 3.37
C GLY A 69 -8.04 6.62 2.43
N ILE A 70 -8.03 6.93 1.14
CA ILE A 70 -7.83 5.98 0.04
C ILE A 70 -6.60 6.45 -0.74
N TRP A 71 -5.73 5.52 -1.09
CA TRP A 71 -4.53 5.75 -1.88
C TRP A 71 -4.61 4.90 -3.13
N PHE A 72 -4.86 5.56 -4.26
CA PHE A 72 -4.91 4.94 -5.56
C PHE A 72 -3.51 4.59 -6.04
N SER A 73 -3.38 3.38 -6.54
CA SER A 73 -2.20 2.90 -7.22
C SER A 73 -2.42 2.99 -8.73
N GLY A 74 -1.49 2.46 -9.52
CA GLY A 74 -1.66 2.39 -10.95
C GLY A 74 -0.38 1.95 -11.64
N ALA A 75 -0.46 1.76 -12.96
CA ALA A 75 0.73 1.57 -13.76
C ALA A 75 1.62 2.81 -13.61
N ILE A 76 2.93 2.60 -13.37
CA ILE A 76 3.90 3.68 -13.51
C ILE A 76 3.79 4.15 -14.97
N LYS A 77 3.24 5.35 -15.18
CA LYS A 77 3.34 6.01 -16.48
C LYS A 77 4.82 6.24 -16.71
N LYS A 78 5.43 5.41 -17.57
CA LYS A 78 6.75 5.75 -18.13
C LYS A 78 6.57 7.09 -18.85
N PRO A 79 7.46 8.06 -18.62
CA PRO A 79 7.40 9.36 -19.30
C PRO A 79 7.40 9.20 -20.82
#